data_AF-A0A6B8V739-F1
#
_entry.id   AF-A0A6B8V739-F1
#
_cell.length_a   1.000
_cell.length_b   1.000
_cell.length_c   1.000
_cell.angle_alpha   90.00
_cell.angle_beta   90.00
_cell.angle_gamma   90.00
#
_symmetry.space_group_name_H-M   'P 1'
#
loop_
_entity.id
_entity.type
_entity.pdbx_description
1 polymer ?
#
loop_
_entity_poly.entity_id
_entity_poly.type
_entity_poly.pdbx_seq_one_letter_code
_entity_poly.pdbx_strand_id
1 'polypeptide(L)'
;MTSVSKPSNADLYGLALTTIGSATKLPLVRVDREEFLREQFKDHPRLDEILKKGPQAVFELEDLREKAKKLVRKNTSTTAGLSFASGLPANPLVAIPAGSVDVAQYFAFALRMAQQIAYLFGEDDLFTSQSHSLSEEARIRVIGYLGVMFGAAGAAALVARTAQEISEQVGRRFAAQGLMKTTWYPLVKKVGAAIGQKITTKTVEKTVTKMVPLAGGVISGGITYVTFRPMGNRLIDVLIRNLNGEFDEVLREKEAMPILEGEVIDEL
;
A
#
# COMPACT_ATOMS: atom_id res chain seq x y z
N MET A 1 -9.39 -28.87 -25.11
CA MET A 1 -8.63 -27.87 -24.33
C MET A 1 -9.47 -26.59 -24.27
N THR A 2 -10.14 -26.33 -23.16
CA THR A 2 -10.85 -25.07 -22.95
C THR A 2 -9.82 -23.95 -22.79
N SER A 3 -9.83 -22.99 -23.71
CA SER A 3 -9.06 -21.75 -23.60
C SER A 3 -9.52 -21.04 -22.33
N VAL A 4 -8.72 -21.09 -21.25
CA VAL A 4 -8.94 -20.22 -20.09
C VAL A 4 -8.71 -18.79 -20.57
N SER A 5 -9.79 -18.02 -20.67
CA SER A 5 -9.72 -16.60 -21.02
C SER A 5 -8.87 -15.85 -20.01
N LYS A 6 -8.05 -14.89 -20.48
CA LYS A 6 -7.31 -14.01 -19.59
C LYS A 6 -8.30 -13.26 -18.69
N PRO A 7 -8.05 -13.16 -17.37
CA PRO A 7 -8.95 -12.47 -16.45
C PRO A 7 -9.12 -11.00 -16.85
N SER A 8 -10.34 -10.48 -16.74
CA SER A 8 -10.63 -9.08 -17.07
C SER A 8 -10.08 -8.13 -15.99
N ASN A 9 -9.97 -6.84 -16.30
CA ASN A 9 -9.60 -5.83 -15.30
C ASN A 9 -10.58 -5.78 -14.11
N ALA A 10 -11.86 -6.08 -14.34
CA ALA A 10 -12.86 -6.14 -13.28
C ALA A 10 -12.59 -7.35 -12.36
N ASP A 11 -12.25 -8.51 -12.92
CA ASP A 11 -11.91 -9.71 -12.16
C ASP A 11 -10.65 -9.50 -11.33
N LEU A 12 -9.62 -8.89 -11.93
CA LEU A 12 -8.36 -8.56 -11.24
C LEU A 12 -8.58 -7.54 -10.12
N TYR A 13 -9.41 -6.52 -10.35
CA TYR A 13 -9.77 -5.56 -9.32
C TYR A 13 -10.52 -6.25 -8.16
N GLY A 14 -11.49 -7.10 -8.46
CA GLY A 14 -12.21 -7.90 -7.46
C GLY A 14 -11.28 -8.80 -6.66
N LEU A 15 -10.32 -9.47 -7.32
CA LEU A 15 -9.30 -10.29 -6.67
C LEU A 15 -8.43 -9.46 -5.71
N ALA A 16 -8.04 -8.25 -6.11
CA ALA A 16 -7.30 -7.34 -5.24
C ALA A 16 -8.09 -6.97 -3.99
N LEU A 17 -9.36 -6.59 -4.14
CA LEU A 17 -10.23 -6.24 -3.01
C LEU A 17 -10.40 -7.41 -2.03
N THR A 18 -10.66 -8.62 -2.55
CA THR A 18 -10.80 -9.83 -1.72
C THR A 18 -9.50 -10.16 -0.98
N THR A 19 -8.36 -10.03 -1.65
CA THR A 19 -7.06 -10.33 -1.06
C THR A 19 -6.69 -9.31 0.01
N ILE A 20 -6.87 -8.02 -0.26
CA ILE A 20 -6.67 -6.95 0.71
C ILE A 20 -7.58 -7.14 1.93
N GLY A 21 -8.87 -7.39 1.71
CA GLY A 21 -9.83 -7.63 2.79
C GLY A 21 -9.57 -8.92 3.58
N SER A 22 -8.85 -9.88 3.02
CA SER A 22 -8.36 -11.06 3.75
C SER A 22 -7.11 -10.73 4.55
N ALA A 23 -6.16 -10.00 3.94
CA ALA A 23 -4.93 -9.56 4.59
C ALA A 23 -5.21 -8.69 5.83
N THR A 24 -6.21 -7.81 5.78
CA THR A 24 -6.59 -6.93 6.90
C THR A 24 -7.14 -7.66 8.13
N LYS A 25 -7.51 -8.94 7.98
CA LYS A 25 -7.99 -9.81 9.06
C LYS A 25 -6.87 -10.62 9.69
N LEU A 26 -5.68 -10.68 9.08
CA LEU A 26 -4.56 -11.42 9.63
C LEU A 26 -4.01 -10.74 10.89
N PRO A 27 -3.58 -11.50 11.90
CA PRO A 27 -2.96 -10.94 13.09
C PRO A 27 -1.71 -10.14 12.70
N LEU A 28 -1.42 -9.08 13.45
CA LEU A 28 -0.24 -8.20 13.29
C LEU A 28 -0.19 -7.38 11.98
N VAL A 29 -1.20 -7.46 11.11
CA VAL A 29 -1.28 -6.61 9.90
C VAL A 29 -1.52 -5.15 10.25
N ARG A 30 -2.34 -4.91 11.27
CA ARG A 30 -2.70 -3.57 11.73
C ARG A 30 -1.55 -3.00 12.55
N VAL A 31 -1.25 -1.76 12.28
CA VAL A 31 -0.30 -0.97 13.04
C VAL A 31 -1.13 0.08 13.75
N ASP A 32 -1.11 0.06 15.07
CA ASP A 32 -1.63 1.16 15.87
C ASP A 32 -0.67 2.34 15.70
N ARG A 33 -1.17 3.46 15.17
CA ARG A 33 -0.33 4.63 14.85
C ARG A 33 0.32 5.20 16.11
N GLU A 34 -0.43 5.35 17.19
CA GLU A 34 0.09 5.94 18.42
C GLU A 34 1.17 5.05 19.04
N GLU A 35 0.91 3.76 19.21
CA GLU A 35 1.87 2.79 19.74
C GLU A 35 3.14 2.76 18.88
N PHE A 36 2.97 2.71 17.55
CA PHE A 36 4.10 2.72 16.61
C PHE A 36 4.93 4.00 16.74
N LEU A 37 4.31 5.18 16.75
CA LEU A 37 5.03 6.44 16.88
C LEU A 37 5.70 6.57 18.25
N ARG A 38 5.06 6.12 19.33
CA ARG A 38 5.70 6.03 20.66
C ARG A 38 6.90 5.11 20.63
N GLU A 39 6.86 3.98 19.92
CA GLU A 39 8.03 3.10 19.74
C GLU A 39 9.14 3.82 18.95
N GLN A 40 8.80 4.55 17.88
CA GLN A 40 9.78 5.21 17.00
C GLN A 40 10.41 6.47 17.59
N PHE A 41 9.76 7.11 18.58
CA PHE A 41 10.12 8.43 19.12
C PHE A 41 10.05 8.51 20.66
N LYS A 42 10.16 7.36 21.35
CA LYS A 42 9.92 7.20 22.81
C LYS A 42 10.58 8.26 23.70
N ASP A 43 11.77 8.72 23.33
CA ASP A 43 12.59 9.64 24.13
C ASP A 43 12.67 11.06 23.51
N HIS A 44 11.84 11.36 22.51
CA HIS A 44 11.89 12.66 21.84
C HIS A 44 11.15 13.73 22.67
N PRO A 45 11.76 14.91 22.95
CA PRO A 45 11.13 15.96 23.76
C PRO A 45 9.80 16.49 23.21
N ARG A 46 9.59 16.37 21.89
CA ARG A 46 8.36 16.78 21.19
C ARG A 46 7.42 15.60 20.88
N LEU A 47 7.45 14.52 21.66
CA LEU A 47 6.63 13.33 21.40
C LEU A 47 5.14 13.66 21.27
N ASP A 48 4.57 14.49 22.14
CA ASP A 48 3.15 14.87 22.06
C ASP A 48 2.81 15.60 20.77
N GLU A 49 3.73 16.44 20.27
CA GLU A 49 3.55 17.11 18.98
C GLU A 49 3.66 16.14 17.81
N ILE A 50 4.58 15.18 17.86
CA ILE A 50 4.71 14.11 16.87
C ILE A 50 3.42 13.28 16.80
N LEU A 51 2.84 12.92 17.95
CA LEU A 51 1.61 12.14 18.00
C LEU A 51 0.43 12.93 17.43
N LYS A 52 0.34 14.23 17.76
CA LYS A 52 -0.78 15.09 17.36
C LYS A 52 -0.71 15.57 15.91
N LYS A 53 0.45 16.04 15.46
CA LYS A 53 0.62 16.67 14.13
C LYS A 53 1.35 15.78 13.12
N GLY A 54 1.89 14.65 13.57
CA GLY A 54 2.73 13.77 12.78
C GLY A 54 4.22 14.13 12.86
N PRO A 55 5.13 13.18 12.56
CA PRO A 55 6.57 13.42 12.61
C PRO A 55 7.07 14.54 11.70
N GLN A 56 6.42 14.78 10.57
CA GLN A 56 6.75 15.83 9.59
C GLN A 56 6.57 17.26 10.13
N ALA A 57 5.88 17.45 11.26
CA ALA A 57 5.81 18.75 11.93
C ALA A 57 7.05 19.05 12.80
N VAL A 58 7.93 18.06 12.99
CA VAL A 58 9.06 18.11 13.93
C VAL A 58 10.38 17.79 13.26
N PHE A 59 10.39 16.94 12.24
CA PHE A 59 11.58 16.48 11.52
C PHE A 59 11.58 16.96 10.07
N GLU A 60 12.77 17.22 9.56
CA GLU A 60 13.00 17.43 8.13
C GLU A 60 12.70 16.15 7.35
N LEU A 61 12.30 16.31 6.08
CA LEU A 61 11.92 15.17 5.23
C LEU A 61 13.08 14.20 5.00
N GLU A 62 14.32 14.69 4.96
CA GLU A 62 15.53 13.88 4.87
C GLU A 62 15.70 12.96 6.09
N ASP A 63 15.45 13.45 7.31
CA ASP A 63 15.53 12.64 8.53
C ASP A 63 14.46 11.55 8.54
N LEU A 64 13.24 11.91 8.11
CA LEU A 64 12.15 10.95 7.95
C LEU A 64 12.46 9.91 6.87
N ARG A 65 13.06 10.31 5.75
CA ARG A 65 13.53 9.41 4.70
C ARG A 65 14.51 8.38 5.24
N GLU A 66 15.49 8.82 6.04
CA GLU A 66 16.47 7.91 6.64
C GLU A 66 15.83 6.93 7.61
N LYS A 67 14.95 7.43 8.50
CA LYS A 67 14.20 6.60 9.45
C LYS A 67 13.34 5.58 8.73
N ALA A 68 12.62 5.98 7.68
CA ALA A 68 11.80 5.10 6.87
C ALA A 68 12.65 4.07 6.10
N LYS A 69 13.82 4.43 5.57
CA LYS A 69 14.75 3.47 4.95
C LYS A 69 15.27 2.44 5.95
N LYS A 70 15.55 2.82 7.20
CA LYS A 70 15.92 1.90 8.28
C LYS A 70 14.77 0.94 8.61
N LEU A 71 13.54 1.46 8.71
CA LEU A 71 12.32 0.68 8.89
C LEU A 71 12.10 -0.32 7.75
N VAL A 72 12.28 0.08 6.49
CA VAL A 72 12.19 -0.81 5.31
C VAL A 72 13.21 -1.93 5.41
N ARG A 73 14.47 -1.63 5.74
CA ARG A 73 15.52 -2.65 5.92
C ARG A 73 15.15 -3.63 7.04
N LYS A 74 14.65 -3.16 8.18
CA LYS A 74 14.20 -3.99 9.32
C LYS A 74 13.08 -4.94 8.88
N ASN A 75 11.98 -4.40 8.35
CA ASN A 75 10.85 -5.21 7.88
C ASN A 75 11.26 -6.21 6.80
N THR A 76 12.05 -5.76 5.82
CA THR A 76 12.54 -6.62 4.73
C THR A 76 13.38 -7.79 5.28
N SER A 77 14.25 -7.52 6.26
CA SER A 77 15.08 -8.56 6.90
C SER A 77 14.22 -9.54 7.70
N THR A 78 13.21 -9.05 8.43
CA THR A 78 12.25 -9.89 9.15
C THR A 78 11.47 -10.78 8.19
N THR A 79 10.89 -10.23 7.12
CA THR A 79 10.13 -10.99 6.13
C THR A 79 11.02 -11.99 5.38
N ALA A 80 12.26 -11.61 5.06
CA ALA A 80 13.25 -12.51 4.47
C ALA A 80 13.62 -13.67 5.41
N GLY A 81 13.84 -13.39 6.71
CA GLY A 81 14.11 -14.42 7.72
C GLY A 81 12.94 -15.39 7.90
N LEU A 82 11.71 -14.89 7.93
CA LEU A 82 10.50 -15.73 7.95
C LEU A 82 10.37 -16.57 6.69
N SER A 83 10.66 -16.00 5.51
CA SER A 83 10.62 -16.72 4.22
C SER A 83 11.70 -17.80 4.12
N PHE A 84 12.87 -17.56 4.72
CA PHE A 84 13.95 -18.53 4.84
C PHE A 84 13.52 -19.69 5.74
N ALA A 85 12.99 -19.40 6.93
CA ALA A 85 12.52 -20.41 7.88
C ALA A 85 11.38 -21.27 7.31
N SER A 86 10.44 -20.69 6.57
CA SER A 86 9.34 -21.42 5.93
C SER A 86 9.71 -22.13 4.63
N GLY A 87 10.87 -21.80 4.04
CA GLY A 87 11.42 -22.43 2.83
C GLY A 87 12.39 -23.57 3.10
N LEU A 88 12.83 -23.75 4.35
CA LEU A 88 13.52 -24.96 4.79
C LEU A 88 12.49 -26.08 4.97
N PRO A 89 12.81 -27.34 4.60
CA PRO A 89 11.95 -28.49 4.93
C PRO A 89 11.94 -28.67 6.45
N ALA A 90 11.08 -27.93 7.14
CA ALA A 90 10.90 -28.00 8.58
C ALA A 90 9.94 -29.14 8.90
N ASN A 91 10.49 -30.34 9.14
CA ASN A 91 9.79 -31.51 9.67
C ASN A 91 8.66 -32.09 8.79
N PRO A 92 8.75 -33.35 8.31
CA PRO A 92 7.69 -33.98 7.50
C PRO A 92 6.31 -34.06 8.18
N LEU A 93 6.19 -33.78 9.47
CA LEU A 93 4.94 -33.78 10.23
C LEU A 93 4.15 -32.47 10.20
N VAL A 94 4.71 -31.37 9.67
CA VAL A 94 4.03 -30.05 9.64
C VAL A 94 4.07 -29.46 8.22
N ALA A 95 3.68 -30.25 7.24
CA ALA A 95 3.38 -29.74 5.90
C ALA A 95 2.00 -29.05 5.94
N ILE A 96 1.95 -27.80 6.37
CA ILE A 96 0.74 -26.97 6.22
C ILE A 96 0.48 -26.78 4.72
N PRO A 97 -0.75 -26.93 4.20
CA PRO A 97 -1.07 -26.68 2.80
C PRO A 97 -0.81 -25.20 2.43
N ALA A 98 0.41 -24.91 1.99
CA ALA A 98 0.98 -23.58 1.71
C ALA A 98 0.45 -22.94 0.41
N GLY A 99 -0.85 -22.99 0.15
CA GLY A 99 -1.47 -22.52 -1.09
C GLY A 99 -2.01 -21.10 -0.98
N SER A 100 -3.04 -20.92 -0.15
CA SER A 100 -3.81 -19.68 0.00
C SER A 100 -3.30 -18.77 1.12
N VAL A 101 -2.70 -19.34 2.16
CA VAL A 101 -2.23 -18.64 3.36
C VAL A 101 -1.06 -17.69 3.03
N ASP A 102 -0.17 -18.09 2.12
CA ASP A 102 1.08 -17.37 1.85
C ASP A 102 0.90 -16.08 1.04
N VAL A 103 -0.10 -16.02 0.15
CA VAL A 103 -0.37 -14.80 -0.65
C VAL A 103 -1.00 -13.73 0.24
N ALA A 104 -2.03 -14.09 1.02
CA ALA A 104 -2.65 -13.15 1.97
C ALA A 104 -1.61 -12.65 3.00
N GLN A 105 -0.72 -13.51 3.48
CA GLN A 105 0.39 -13.13 4.36
C GLN A 105 1.38 -12.18 3.68
N TYR A 106 1.79 -12.43 2.44
CA TYR A 106 2.65 -11.50 1.67
C TYR A 106 2.03 -10.10 1.60
N PHE A 107 0.73 -10.03 1.28
CA PHE A 107 0.00 -8.76 1.21
C PHE A 107 -0.20 -8.13 2.60
N ALA A 108 -0.33 -8.94 3.67
CA ALA A 108 -0.35 -8.43 5.03
C ALA A 108 0.99 -7.81 5.44
N PHE A 109 2.13 -8.43 5.10
CA PHE A 109 3.45 -7.83 5.36
C PHE A 109 3.64 -6.52 4.57
N ALA A 110 3.22 -6.49 3.31
CA ALA A 110 3.26 -5.28 2.49
C ALA A 110 2.37 -4.17 3.08
N LEU A 111 1.14 -4.51 3.50
CA LEU A 111 0.20 -3.58 4.11
C LEU A 111 0.68 -3.06 5.47
N ARG A 112 1.28 -3.92 6.29
CA ARG A 112 1.89 -3.52 7.57
C ARG A 112 3.02 -2.53 7.33
N MET A 113 3.93 -2.83 6.39
CA MET A 113 5.03 -1.92 6.04
C MET A 113 4.48 -0.59 5.49
N ALA A 114 3.44 -0.63 4.65
CA ALA A 114 2.80 0.56 4.11
C ALA A 114 2.28 1.50 5.22
N GLN A 115 1.57 0.95 6.22
CA GLN A 115 1.09 1.72 7.38
C GLN A 115 2.26 2.37 8.13
N GLN A 116 3.28 1.59 8.49
CA GLN A 116 4.42 2.13 9.24
C GLN A 116 5.15 3.25 8.49
N ILE A 117 5.30 3.12 7.16
CA ILE A 117 5.88 4.18 6.34
C ILE A 117 4.94 5.39 6.33
N ALA A 118 3.66 5.20 6.03
CA ALA A 118 2.66 6.27 5.98
C ALA A 118 2.61 7.09 7.28
N TYR A 119 2.62 6.41 8.44
CA TYR A 119 2.59 7.06 9.75
C TYR A 119 3.87 7.86 10.05
N LEU A 120 5.04 7.41 9.56
CA LEU A 120 6.27 8.20 9.64
C LEU A 120 6.18 9.52 8.85
N PHE A 121 5.32 9.58 7.82
CA PHE A 121 5.08 10.76 6.99
C PHE A 121 3.79 11.50 7.36
N GLY A 122 3.19 11.18 8.52
CA GLY A 122 2.10 11.96 9.10
C GLY A 122 0.69 11.52 8.76
N GLU A 123 0.53 10.43 8.01
CA GLU A 123 -0.81 9.89 7.70
C GLU A 123 -1.53 9.41 8.96
N ASP A 124 -2.87 9.55 8.95
CA ASP A 124 -3.76 9.05 9.99
C ASP A 124 -3.93 7.52 9.93
N ASP A 125 -4.50 6.94 10.99
CA ASP A 125 -4.82 5.52 11.05
C ASP A 125 -5.67 5.07 9.84
N LEU A 126 -5.23 3.98 9.19
CA LEU A 126 -5.99 3.36 8.09
C LEU A 126 -7.22 2.58 8.60
N PHE A 127 -7.22 2.18 9.86
CA PHE A 127 -8.27 1.38 10.47
C PHE A 127 -8.93 2.18 11.58
N THR A 128 -10.26 2.34 11.51
CA THR A 128 -11.00 2.89 12.64
C THR A 128 -11.19 1.82 13.70
N SER A 129 -11.07 2.22 14.97
CA SER A 129 -11.05 1.33 16.14
C SER A 129 -12.31 0.46 16.32
N GLN A 130 -13.40 0.76 15.61
CA GLN A 130 -14.69 0.07 15.75
C GLN A 130 -15.00 -0.95 14.65
N SER A 131 -14.23 -1.01 13.54
CA SER A 131 -14.55 -1.90 12.42
C SER A 131 -13.35 -2.71 11.93
N HIS A 132 -13.62 -3.98 11.61
CA HIS A 132 -12.66 -4.83 10.89
C HIS A 132 -12.62 -4.58 9.38
N SER A 133 -13.51 -3.72 8.86
CA SER A 133 -13.57 -3.34 7.45
C SER A 133 -12.97 -1.96 7.23
N LEU A 134 -12.18 -1.82 6.17
CA LEU A 134 -11.72 -0.52 5.68
C LEU A 134 -12.92 0.31 5.21
N SER A 135 -12.96 1.60 5.60
CA SER A 135 -13.82 2.59 4.95
C SER A 135 -13.47 2.69 3.46
N GLU A 136 -14.31 3.38 2.69
CA GLU A 136 -14.04 3.60 1.26
C GLU A 136 -12.73 4.38 1.06
N GLU A 137 -12.53 5.43 1.83
CA GLU A 137 -11.35 6.29 1.82
C GLU A 137 -10.09 5.52 2.22
N ALA A 138 -10.19 4.73 3.30
CA ALA A 138 -9.09 3.89 3.76
C ALA A 138 -8.73 2.82 2.71
N ARG A 139 -9.73 2.27 2.01
CA ARG A 139 -9.52 1.32 0.91
C ARG A 139 -8.80 1.96 -0.26
N ILE A 140 -9.17 3.18 -0.64
CA ILE A 140 -8.49 3.94 -1.69
C ILE A 140 -7.03 4.21 -1.30
N ARG A 141 -6.78 4.64 -0.06
CA ARG A 141 -5.41 4.82 0.48
C ARG A 141 -4.60 3.52 0.42
N VAL A 142 -5.17 2.41 0.86
CA VAL A 142 -4.52 1.08 0.79
C VAL A 142 -4.18 0.69 -0.65
N ILE A 143 -5.10 0.90 -1.60
CA ILE A 143 -4.86 0.65 -3.03
C ILE A 143 -3.75 1.56 -3.55
N GLY A 144 -3.74 2.84 -3.16
CA GLY A 144 -2.68 3.79 -3.48
C GLY A 144 -1.31 3.31 -2.99
N TYR A 145 -1.19 3.01 -1.69
CA TYR A 145 0.07 2.58 -1.08
C TYR A 145 0.59 1.27 -1.67
N LEU A 146 -0.25 0.23 -1.73
CA LEU A 146 0.14 -1.04 -2.33
C LEU A 146 0.44 -0.88 -3.82
N GLY A 147 -0.33 -0.07 -4.54
CA GLY A 147 -0.08 0.28 -5.93
C GLY A 147 1.31 0.88 -6.12
N VAL A 148 1.69 1.87 -5.31
CA VAL A 148 3.02 2.50 -5.35
C VAL A 148 4.11 1.49 -5.04
N MET A 149 3.95 0.70 -3.97
CA MET A 149 4.88 -0.35 -3.59
C MET A 149 5.11 -1.33 -4.75
N PHE A 150 4.05 -1.76 -5.44
CA PHE A 150 4.13 -2.66 -6.57
C PHE A 150 4.50 -2.01 -7.91
N GLY A 151 4.66 -0.68 -7.95
CA GLY A 151 5.00 0.06 -9.17
C GLY A 151 3.84 0.18 -10.16
N ALA A 152 2.61 0.19 -9.69
CA ALA A 152 1.43 0.39 -10.52
C ALA A 152 1.35 1.84 -11.03
N ALA A 153 1.18 1.98 -12.34
CA ALA A 153 1.03 3.30 -12.97
C ALA A 153 -0.17 4.05 -12.41
N GLY A 154 0.03 5.33 -12.06
CA GLY A 154 -1.01 6.20 -11.51
C GLY A 154 -1.29 6.03 -10.01
N ALA A 155 -0.64 5.09 -9.32
CA ALA A 155 -0.82 4.92 -7.88
C ALA A 155 -0.32 6.12 -7.06
N ALA A 156 0.74 6.81 -7.52
CA ALA A 156 1.23 8.02 -6.87
C ALA A 156 0.19 9.14 -6.86
N ALA A 157 -0.59 9.29 -7.94
CA ALA A 157 -1.68 10.26 -8.01
C ALA A 157 -2.83 9.92 -7.03
N LEU A 158 -3.08 8.63 -6.76
CA LEU A 158 -4.04 8.22 -5.74
C LEU A 158 -3.59 8.61 -4.33
N VAL A 159 -2.31 8.39 -4.01
CA VAL A 159 -1.73 8.80 -2.72
C VAL A 159 -1.84 10.32 -2.53
N ALA A 160 -1.49 11.08 -3.56
CA ALA A 160 -1.55 12.53 -3.49
C ALA A 160 -2.98 13.06 -3.31
N ARG A 161 -3.95 12.49 -4.02
CA ARG A 161 -5.37 12.87 -3.89
C ARG A 161 -5.89 12.66 -2.46
N THR A 162 -5.56 11.54 -1.83
CA THR A 162 -6.05 11.25 -0.47
C THR A 162 -5.39 12.11 0.60
N ALA A 163 -4.16 12.59 0.36
CA ALA A 163 -3.47 13.49 1.29
C ALA A 163 -4.10 14.89 1.32
N GLN A 164 -4.58 15.41 0.17
CA GLN A 164 -5.25 16.72 0.12
C GLN A 164 -6.56 16.75 0.91
N GLU A 165 -7.30 15.64 0.97
CA GLU A 165 -8.54 15.53 1.74
C GLU A 165 -8.35 15.64 3.27
N ILE A 166 -7.13 15.35 3.74
CA ILE A 166 -6.73 15.38 5.16
C ILE A 166 -6.25 16.78 5.58
N SER A 167 -5.84 17.64 4.64
CA SER A 167 -5.41 19.01 4.96
C SER A 167 -6.59 19.90 5.39
N GLU A 168 -6.64 20.28 6.68
CA GLU A 168 -7.68 21.15 7.23
C GLU A 168 -7.70 22.58 6.65
N GLN A 169 -6.66 22.97 5.89
CA GLN A 169 -6.47 24.34 5.39
C GLN A 169 -7.13 24.61 4.03
N VAL A 170 -7.58 23.60 3.29
CA VAL A 170 -8.27 23.81 2.01
C VAL A 170 -9.77 23.65 2.22
N GLY A 171 -10.41 24.77 2.60
CA GLY A 171 -11.86 24.91 2.78
C GLY A 171 -12.67 24.78 1.49
N ARG A 172 -12.61 23.62 0.82
CA ARG A 172 -13.55 23.20 -0.24
C ARG A 172 -13.90 21.72 -0.12
N ARG A 173 -14.32 21.30 1.07
CA ARG A 173 -15.21 20.14 1.21
C ARG A 173 -16.53 20.54 0.57
N PHE A 174 -17.00 19.80 -0.44
CA PHE A 174 -18.41 19.63 -0.89
C PHE A 174 -18.57 19.27 -2.38
N ALA A 175 -17.51 19.24 -3.21
CA ALA A 175 -17.58 18.70 -4.58
C ALA A 175 -17.08 17.24 -4.74
N ALA A 176 -16.65 16.60 -3.65
CA ALA A 176 -15.78 15.42 -3.71
C ALA A 176 -16.47 14.10 -4.14
N GLN A 177 -17.76 13.90 -3.88
CA GLN A 177 -18.40 12.61 -4.19
C GLN A 177 -18.67 12.40 -5.69
N GLY A 178 -19.02 13.47 -6.42
CA GLY A 178 -19.20 13.43 -7.88
C GLY A 178 -17.87 13.23 -8.60
N LEU A 179 -16.86 14.04 -8.26
CA LEU A 179 -15.49 13.95 -8.79
C LEU A 179 -14.84 12.59 -8.52
N MET A 180 -15.04 12.03 -7.32
CA MET A 180 -14.57 10.68 -7.00
C MET A 180 -15.08 9.70 -8.05
N LYS A 181 -16.40 9.64 -8.29
CA LYS A 181 -17.03 8.63 -9.16
C LYS A 181 -16.64 8.74 -10.62
N THR A 182 -16.50 9.96 -11.16
CA THR A 182 -16.23 10.18 -12.58
C THR A 182 -14.74 10.17 -12.91
N THR A 183 -13.90 10.73 -12.05
CA THR A 183 -12.48 11.00 -12.38
C THR A 183 -11.53 10.03 -11.68
N TRP A 184 -11.79 9.71 -10.42
CA TRP A 184 -10.84 8.98 -9.57
C TRP A 184 -11.12 7.48 -9.49
N TYR A 185 -12.38 7.08 -9.46
CA TYR A 185 -12.78 5.67 -9.38
C TYR A 185 -12.26 4.80 -10.54
N PRO A 186 -12.23 5.26 -11.80
CA PRO A 186 -11.58 4.51 -12.88
C PRO A 186 -10.09 4.28 -12.62
N LEU A 187 -9.38 5.27 -12.06
CA LEU A 187 -7.97 5.15 -11.69
C LEU A 187 -7.77 4.16 -10.53
N VAL A 188 -8.62 4.22 -9.50
CA VAL A 188 -8.63 3.26 -8.39
C VAL A 188 -8.81 1.84 -8.91
N LYS A 189 -9.77 1.61 -9.82
CA LYS A 189 -9.98 0.31 -10.46
C LYS A 189 -8.76 -0.15 -11.26
N LYS A 190 -8.12 0.75 -12.02
CA LYS A 190 -6.91 0.44 -12.81
C LYS A 190 -5.73 0.06 -11.93
N VAL A 191 -5.46 0.82 -10.87
CA VAL A 191 -4.39 0.53 -9.91
C VAL A 191 -4.69 -0.77 -9.16
N GLY A 192 -5.93 -0.95 -8.69
CA GLY A 192 -6.35 -2.19 -8.05
C GLY A 192 -6.29 -3.41 -8.97
N ALA A 193 -6.61 -3.28 -10.26
CA ALA A 193 -6.42 -4.35 -11.24
C ALA A 193 -4.93 -4.71 -11.42
N ALA A 194 -4.02 -3.71 -11.42
CA ALA A 194 -2.59 -3.97 -11.46
C ALA A 194 -2.11 -4.71 -10.20
N ILE A 195 -2.68 -4.41 -9.02
CA ILE A 195 -2.45 -5.20 -7.80
C ILE A 195 -2.97 -6.64 -7.98
N GLY A 196 -4.17 -6.81 -8.54
CA GLY A 196 -4.75 -8.12 -8.89
C GLY A 196 -3.86 -8.94 -9.84
N GLN A 197 -3.21 -8.27 -10.78
CA GLN A 197 -2.24 -8.91 -11.66
C GLN A 197 -1.02 -9.41 -10.88
N LYS A 198 -0.50 -8.63 -9.92
CA LYS A 198 0.59 -9.07 -9.04
C LYS A 198 0.19 -10.25 -8.16
N ILE A 199 -1.05 -10.27 -7.66
CA ILE A 199 -1.61 -11.41 -6.93
C ILE A 199 -1.62 -12.65 -7.83
N THR A 200 -2.15 -12.54 -9.04
CA THR A 200 -2.18 -13.64 -10.03
C THR A 200 -0.76 -14.16 -10.32
N THR A 201 0.19 -13.28 -10.59
CA THR A 201 1.59 -13.66 -10.84
C THR A 201 2.18 -14.42 -9.64
N LYS A 202 1.96 -13.94 -8.41
CA LYS A 202 2.47 -14.61 -7.20
C LYS A 202 1.83 -15.99 -6.98
N THR A 203 0.54 -16.13 -7.27
CA THR A 203 -0.16 -17.43 -7.22
C THR A 203 0.37 -18.42 -8.26
N VAL A 204 0.65 -17.95 -9.48
CA VAL A 204 1.20 -18.78 -10.56
C VAL A 204 2.66 -19.18 -10.28
N GLU A 205 3.52 -18.25 -9.86
CA GLU A 205 4.91 -18.52 -9.45
C GLU A 205 4.97 -19.67 -8.43
N LYS A 206 4.09 -19.65 -7.43
CA LYS A 206 3.97 -20.69 -6.40
C LYS A 206 3.54 -22.05 -6.96
N THR A 207 2.64 -22.07 -7.94
CA THR A 207 2.13 -23.31 -8.54
C THR A 207 3.20 -24.02 -9.36
N VAL A 208 4.00 -23.27 -10.11
CA VAL A 208 5.12 -23.81 -10.91
C VAL A 208 6.26 -24.28 -10.02
N THR A 209 6.60 -23.51 -8.96
CA THR A 209 7.69 -23.85 -8.03
C THR A 209 7.40 -25.14 -7.23
N LYS A 210 6.13 -25.52 -7.05
CA LYS A 210 5.75 -26.81 -6.40
C LYS A 210 6.04 -28.04 -7.25
N MET A 211 6.23 -27.92 -8.56
CA MET A 211 6.43 -29.07 -9.46
C MET A 211 7.90 -29.35 -9.78
N VAL A 212 8.82 -28.45 -9.44
CA VAL A 212 10.26 -28.63 -9.65
C VAL A 212 10.98 -28.48 -8.30
N PRO A 213 11.23 -29.58 -7.56
CA PRO A 213 11.93 -29.54 -6.28
C PRO A 213 13.45 -29.46 -6.49
N LEU A 214 13.93 -28.50 -7.29
CA LEU A 214 15.36 -28.26 -7.51
C LEU A 214 15.73 -26.85 -7.01
N ALA A 215 16.45 -26.83 -5.88
CA ALA A 215 16.92 -25.67 -5.11
C ALA A 215 15.82 -24.91 -4.34
N GLY A 216 15.89 -24.62 -3.05
CA GLY A 216 16.99 -24.66 -2.09
C GLY A 216 16.72 -23.57 -1.05
N GLY A 217 16.83 -23.89 0.24
CA GLY A 217 16.54 -22.95 1.34
C GLY A 217 17.32 -21.63 1.31
N VAL A 218 18.31 -21.47 0.44
CA VAL A 218 19.14 -20.25 0.29
C VAL A 218 18.49 -19.17 -0.59
N ILE A 219 17.48 -19.51 -1.41
CA ILE A 219 16.92 -18.58 -2.42
C ILE A 219 15.74 -17.74 -1.89
N SER A 220 14.92 -18.25 -0.94
CA SER A 220 13.67 -17.58 -0.55
C SER A 220 13.89 -16.27 0.22
N GLY A 221 14.84 -16.24 1.18
CA GLY A 221 15.14 -15.04 1.96
C GLY A 221 15.79 -13.92 1.13
N GLY A 222 16.77 -14.28 0.28
CA GLY A 222 17.46 -13.33 -0.59
C GLY A 222 16.53 -12.70 -1.63
N ILE A 223 15.70 -13.51 -2.30
CA ILE A 223 14.71 -13.00 -3.26
C ILE A 223 13.68 -12.11 -2.56
N THR A 224 13.18 -12.51 -1.38
CA THR A 224 12.29 -11.66 -0.58
C THR A 224 12.97 -10.33 -0.25
N TYR A 225 14.24 -10.34 0.13
CA TYR A 225 14.98 -9.12 0.45
C TYR A 225 15.07 -8.16 -0.76
N VAL A 226 15.44 -8.69 -1.92
CA VAL A 226 15.61 -7.92 -3.17
C VAL A 226 14.28 -7.37 -3.68
N THR A 227 13.16 -8.04 -3.39
CA THR A 227 11.82 -7.62 -3.85
C THR A 227 11.11 -6.65 -2.90
N PHE A 228 11.20 -6.84 -1.57
CA PHE A 228 10.52 -5.98 -0.59
C PHE A 228 11.20 -4.60 -0.40
N ARG A 229 12.52 -4.55 -0.47
CA ARG A 229 13.25 -3.27 -0.31
C ARG A 229 12.83 -2.18 -1.32
N PRO A 230 12.77 -2.43 -2.64
CA PRO A 230 12.32 -1.42 -3.60
C PRO A 230 10.84 -1.05 -3.40
N MET A 231 10.00 -1.96 -2.92
CA MET A 231 8.59 -1.66 -2.63
C MET A 231 8.47 -0.56 -1.58
N GLY A 232 9.15 -0.72 -0.43
CA GLY A 232 9.14 0.30 0.62
C GLY A 232 9.74 1.62 0.17
N ASN A 233 10.85 1.59 -0.56
CA ASN A 233 11.50 2.81 -1.07
C ASN A 233 10.60 3.60 -2.03
N ARG A 234 9.87 2.94 -2.94
CA ARG A 234 8.92 3.63 -3.83
C ARG A 234 7.86 4.40 -3.04
N LEU A 235 7.34 3.80 -1.96
CA LEU A 235 6.34 4.47 -1.12
C LEU A 235 6.93 5.67 -0.39
N ILE A 236 8.14 5.53 0.16
CA ILE A 236 8.89 6.64 0.76
C ILE A 236 9.07 7.77 -0.24
N ASP A 237 9.52 7.47 -1.46
CA ASP A 237 9.79 8.47 -2.48
C ASP A 237 8.50 9.22 -2.87
N VAL A 238 7.39 8.50 -3.05
CA VAL A 238 6.09 9.14 -3.36
C VAL A 238 5.60 10.02 -2.20
N LEU A 239 5.69 9.58 -0.95
CA LEU A 239 5.23 10.38 0.19
C LEU A 239 6.07 11.65 0.39
N ILE A 240 7.38 11.59 0.14
CA ILE A 240 8.25 12.78 0.19
C ILE A 240 7.87 13.76 -0.93
N ARG A 241 7.72 13.26 -2.16
CA ARG A 241 7.30 14.09 -3.30
C ARG A 241 5.94 14.74 -3.05
N ASN A 242 5.04 14.01 -2.39
CA ASN A 242 3.73 14.51 -1.99
C ASN A 242 3.84 15.63 -0.95
N LEU A 243 4.65 15.45 0.10
CA LEU A 243 4.87 16.50 1.10
C LEU A 243 5.60 17.73 0.53
N ASN A 244 6.37 17.56 -0.55
CA ASN A 244 6.97 18.65 -1.32
C ASN A 244 5.98 19.37 -2.27
N GLY A 245 4.72 18.93 -2.35
CA GLY A 245 3.70 19.51 -3.24
C GLY A 245 3.85 19.15 -4.72
N GLU A 246 4.71 18.19 -5.08
CA GLU A 246 5.00 17.86 -6.50
C GLU A 246 3.79 17.32 -7.27
N PHE A 247 2.74 16.90 -6.57
CA PHE A 247 1.53 16.37 -7.19
C PHE A 247 0.38 17.39 -7.25
N ASP A 248 0.53 18.58 -6.66
CA ASP A 248 -0.56 19.56 -6.56
C ASP A 248 -1.04 20.05 -7.93
N GLU A 249 -0.13 20.24 -8.89
CA GLU A 249 -0.47 20.66 -10.25
C GLU A 249 -1.24 19.56 -11.01
N VAL A 250 -0.79 18.31 -10.90
CA VAL A 250 -1.43 17.15 -11.52
C VAL A 250 -2.85 16.93 -10.99
N LEU A 251 -3.05 17.20 -9.69
CA LEU A 251 -4.36 17.11 -9.05
C LEU A 251 -5.29 18.23 -9.52
N ARG A 252 -4.80 19.48 -9.58
CA ARG A 252 -5.57 20.62 -10.10
C ARG A 252 -6.04 20.39 -11.53
N GLU A 253 -5.18 19.90 -12.41
CA GLU A 253 -5.55 19.61 -13.80
C GLU A 253 -6.68 18.57 -13.89
N LYS A 254 -6.57 17.47 -13.12
CA LYS A 254 -7.58 16.41 -13.09
C LYS A 254 -8.91 16.87 -12.50
N GLU A 255 -8.89 17.76 -11.52
CA GLU A 255 -10.11 18.32 -10.92
C GLU A 255 -10.75 19.41 -11.79
N ALA A 256 -9.96 20.13 -12.59
CA ALA A 256 -10.45 21.15 -13.53
C ALA A 256 -11.06 20.54 -14.81
N MET A 257 -10.57 19.38 -15.26
CA MET A 257 -11.04 18.71 -16.48
C MET A 257 -12.58 18.53 -16.58
N PRO A 258 -13.29 18.05 -15.54
CA PRO A 258 -14.76 17.96 -15.58
C PRO A 258 -15.48 19.32 -15.55
N ILE A 259 -14.82 20.41 -15.15
CA ILE A 259 -15.38 21.78 -15.20
C ILE A 259 -15.30 22.31 -16.65
N LEU A 260 -14.17 22.09 -17.32
CA LEU A 260 -13.95 22.52 -18.70
C LEU A 260 -14.86 21.79 -19.69
N GLU A 261 -15.12 20.50 -19.50
CA GLU A 261 -16.07 19.76 -20.34
C GLU A 261 -17.53 20.18 -20.11
N GLY A 262 -17.85 20.75 -18.94
CA GLY A 262 -19.18 21.26 -18.61
C GLY A 262 -19.47 22.67 -19.15
N GLU A 263 -18.45 23.53 -19.29
CA GLU A 263 -18.60 24.89 -19.86
C GLU A 263 -18.72 24.89 -21.40
N VAL A 264 -18.32 23.82 -22.09
CA VAL A 264 -18.33 23.74 -23.57
C VAL A 264 -19.71 23.38 -24.16
N ILE A 265 -20.76 23.20 -23.34
CA ILE A 265 -22.08 22.72 -23.82
C ILE A 265 -23.16 23.84 -23.87
N ASP A 266 -22.88 25.07 -23.43
CA ASP A 266 -23.91 26.14 -23.37
C ASP A 266 -23.80 27.27 -24.43
N GLU A 267 -22.99 27.09 -25.48
CA GLU A 267 -23.06 27.98 -26.66
C GLU A 267 -23.09 27.15 -27.96
N LEU A 268 -24.27 26.66 -28.35
CA LEU A 268 -24.72 26.49 -29.75
C LEU A 268 -26.26 26.44 -29.83
#